data_AF-E3GDX4-F1
#
_entry.id   AF-E3GDX4-F1
#
_cell.length_a   1.000
_cell.length_b   1.000
_cell.length_c   1.000
_cell.angle_alpha   90.00
_cell.angle_beta   90.00
_cell.angle_gamma   90.00
#
_symmetry.space_group_name_H-M   'P 1'
#
loop_
_entity.id
_entity.type
_entity.pdbx_description
1 polymer ?
#
loop_
_entity_poly.entity_id
_entity_poly.type
_entity_poly.pdbx_seq_one_letter_code
_entity_poly.pdbx_strand_id
1 'polypeptide(L)'
;MSCNTCQAPETAEERICRREKNEQGCTCTEFGCKQHGYCCECIAKHRGRGQIPGCLFSEEGEKLHDRSLEAFLEDVKRRQQA
;
A
#
# COMPACT_ATOMS: atom_id res chain seq x y z
N MET A 1 7.42 26.84 1.93
CA MET A 1 6.63 25.63 2.28
C MET A 1 7.62 24.53 2.61
N SER A 2 8.11 24.57 3.83
CA SER A 2 9.13 23.63 4.30
C SER A 2 8.40 22.35 4.70
N CYS A 3 8.41 21.35 3.82
CA CYS A 3 8.15 19.99 4.26
C CYS A 3 9.40 19.56 5.03
N ASN A 4 9.33 19.71 6.35
CA ASN A 4 10.41 19.36 7.27
C ASN A 4 10.48 17.84 7.32
N THR A 5 11.19 17.29 6.34
CA THR A 5 12.12 16.16 6.49
C THR A 5 11.74 15.20 7.59
N CYS A 6 11.07 14.11 7.21
CA CYS A 6 11.30 12.76 7.71
C CYS A 6 12.36 12.66 8.83
N GLN A 7 12.01 13.06 10.05
CA GLN A 7 12.78 12.70 11.22
C GLN A 7 12.44 11.22 11.48
N ALA A 8 13.47 10.39 11.64
CA ALA A 8 13.26 9.07 12.21
C ALA A 8 12.65 9.30 13.60
N PRO A 9 11.47 8.73 13.92
CA PRO A 9 10.87 8.97 15.22
C PRO A 9 11.83 8.43 16.28
N GLU A 10 12.21 9.29 17.24
CA GLU A 10 13.17 8.95 18.30
C GLU A 10 12.54 7.95 19.29
N THR A 11 11.20 7.89 19.31
CA THR A 11 10.40 7.00 20.15
C THR A 11 9.29 6.28 19.35
N ALA A 12 8.80 5.15 19.86
CA ALA A 12 7.71 4.40 19.22
C ALA A 12 6.37 5.17 19.18
N GLU A 13 6.21 6.15 20.07
CA GLU A 13 5.00 6.97 20.25
C GLU A 13 4.90 8.11 19.22
N GLU A 14 6.01 8.50 18.59
CA GLU A 14 6.09 9.55 17.57
C GLU A 14 6.00 9.04 16.12
N ARG A 15 5.58 7.78 15.89
CA ARG A 15 5.55 7.21 14.54
C ARG A 15 4.44 7.84 13.70
N ILE A 16 4.68 9.06 13.23
CA ILE A 16 3.77 9.87 12.41
C ILE A 16 3.62 9.18 11.04
N CYS A 17 2.38 8.88 10.67
CA CYS A 17 2.08 8.34 9.34
C CYS A 17 2.42 9.39 8.27
N ARG A 18 3.31 9.04 7.34
CA ARG A 18 3.67 9.89 6.19
C ARG A 18 2.61 9.83 5.08
N ARG A 19 1.35 10.11 5.45
CA ARG A 19 0.18 9.95 4.57
C ARG A 19 0.38 10.64 3.23
N GLU A 20 0.68 11.93 3.20
CA GLU A 20 0.84 12.72 1.96
C GLU A 20 1.86 12.10 1.00
N LYS A 21 2.97 11.57 1.54
CA LYS A 21 3.99 10.88 0.74
C LYS A 21 3.49 9.51 0.26
N ASN A 22 2.78 8.78 1.10
CA ASN A 22 2.24 7.46 0.77
C ASN A 22 1.12 7.55 -0.27
N GLU A 23 0.29 8.59 -0.24
CA GLU A 23 -0.79 8.82 -1.24
C GLU A 23 -0.23 8.88 -2.66
N GLN A 24 0.95 9.49 -2.85
CA GLN A 24 1.63 9.55 -4.15
C GLN A 24 2.02 8.18 -4.71
N GLY A 25 2.24 7.19 -3.83
CA GLY A 25 2.57 5.80 -4.20
C GLY A 25 1.39 4.84 -4.06
N CYS A 26 0.21 5.30 -3.67
CA CYS A 26 -0.93 4.45 -3.41
C CYS A 26 -1.75 4.24 -4.68
N THR A 27 -1.44 3.19 -5.44
CA THR A 27 -2.07 2.87 -6.73
C THR A 27 -3.30 1.96 -6.64
N CYS A 28 -3.89 1.78 -5.45
CA CYS A 28 -5.05 0.89 -5.29
C CYS A 28 -6.27 1.41 -6.08
N THR A 29 -7.01 0.50 -6.72
CA THR A 29 -8.15 0.86 -7.57
C THR A 29 -9.45 1.11 -6.81
N GLU A 30 -9.48 0.90 -5.48
CA GLU A 30 -10.69 1.16 -4.68
C GLU A 30 -11.03 2.66 -4.63
N PHE A 31 -12.08 3.03 -5.35
CA PHE A 31 -12.63 4.38 -5.29
C PHE A 31 -13.17 4.69 -3.88
N GLY A 32 -12.77 5.84 -3.33
CA GLY A 32 -13.22 6.28 -2.00
C GLY A 32 -12.63 5.48 -0.83
N CYS A 33 -11.48 4.81 -1.02
CA CYS A 33 -10.81 4.08 0.06
C CYS A 33 -10.48 5.01 1.24
N LYS A 34 -11.13 4.77 2.39
CA LYS A 34 -10.91 5.57 3.62
C LYS A 34 -9.49 5.44 4.19
N GLN A 35 -8.78 4.36 3.85
CA GLN A 35 -7.41 4.07 4.30
C GLN A 35 -6.34 4.50 3.27
N HIS A 36 -6.72 5.22 2.21
CA HIS A 36 -5.79 5.66 1.17
C HIS A 36 -4.66 6.51 1.79
N GLY A 37 -3.40 6.15 1.52
CA GLY A 37 -2.21 6.77 2.14
C GLY A 37 -1.90 6.35 3.58
N TYR A 38 -2.84 5.73 4.30
CA TYR A 38 -2.64 5.22 5.66
C TYR A 38 -2.17 3.75 5.64
N CYS A 39 -0.92 3.51 5.24
CA CYS A 39 -0.40 2.16 4.96
C CYS A 39 -0.59 1.17 6.12
N CYS A 40 -0.42 1.60 7.39
CA CYS A 40 -0.60 0.72 8.54
C CYS A 40 -2.06 0.23 8.66
N GLU A 41 -3.03 1.13 8.49
CA GLU A 41 -4.46 0.79 8.51
C GLU A 41 -4.86 -0.04 7.29
N CYS A 42 -4.30 0.27 6.12
CA CYS A 42 -4.51 -0.47 4.89
C CYS A 42 -4.06 -1.94 5.05
N ILE A 43 -2.85 -2.16 5.56
CA ILE A 43 -2.32 -3.50 5.83
C ILE A 43 -3.18 -4.23 6.86
N ALA A 44 -3.55 -3.59 7.98
CA ALA A 44 -4.38 -4.20 9.00
C ALA A 44 -5.75 -4.66 8.45
N LYS A 45 -6.40 -3.81 7.65
CA LYS A 45 -7.69 -4.10 7.00
C LYS A 45 -7.59 -5.27 6.04
N HIS A 46 -6.61 -5.28 5.14
CA HIS A 46 -6.48 -6.34 4.13
C HIS A 46 -5.98 -7.65 4.75
N ARG A 47 -5.07 -7.59 5.73
CA ARG A 47 -4.65 -8.77 6.50
C ARG A 47 -5.83 -9.47 7.18
N GLY A 48 -6.73 -8.71 7.80
CA GLY A 48 -7.95 -9.26 8.42
C GLY A 48 -8.91 -9.95 7.42
N ARG A 49 -8.72 -9.72 6.12
CA ARG A 49 -9.52 -10.29 5.02
C ARG A 49 -8.76 -11.36 4.22
N GLY A 50 -7.53 -11.70 4.61
CA GLY A 50 -6.67 -12.59 3.82
C GLY A 50 -6.27 -11.99 2.46
N GLN A 51 -6.24 -10.66 2.35
CA GLN A 51 -5.97 -9.93 1.12
C GLN A 51 -4.62 -9.19 1.19
N ILE A 52 -4.07 -8.88 0.02
CA ILE A 52 -2.89 -8.03 -0.16
C ILE A 52 -3.34 -6.63 -0.59
N PRO A 53 -2.77 -5.55 -0.03
CA PRO A 53 -3.03 -4.19 -0.49
C PRO A 53 -2.75 -4.01 -1.99
N GLY A 54 -3.68 -3.36 -2.68
CA GLY A 54 -3.61 -3.20 -4.14
C GLY A 54 -2.37 -2.47 -4.65
N CYS A 55 -1.85 -1.51 -3.88
CA CYS A 55 -0.64 -0.78 -4.25
C CYS A 55 0.66 -1.61 -4.23
N LEU A 56 0.61 -2.89 -3.85
CA LEU A 56 1.74 -3.81 -3.94
C LEU A 56 1.76 -4.62 -5.25
N PHE A 57 0.65 -4.66 -5.96
CA PHE A 57 0.54 -5.29 -7.27
C PHE A 57 1.14 -4.38 -8.35
N SER A 58 1.49 -4.97 -9.50
CA SER A 58 1.69 -4.20 -10.74
C SER A 58 0.39 -3.47 -11.15
N GLU A 59 0.49 -2.53 -12.08
CA GLU A 59 -0.69 -1.88 -12.64
C GLU A 59 -1.62 -2.91 -13.31
N GLU A 60 -1.05 -3.88 -14.03
CA GLU A 60 -1.78 -4.96 -14.67
C GLU A 60 -2.43 -5.89 -13.65
N GLY A 61 -1.73 -6.20 -12.56
CA GLY A 61 -2.22 -7.04 -11.47
C GLY A 61 -3.38 -6.40 -10.71
N GLU A 62 -3.26 -5.13 -10.31
CA GLU A 62 -4.31 -4.43 -9.55
C GLU A 62 -5.58 -4.22 -10.38
N LYS A 63 -5.47 -4.05 -11.71
CA LYS A 63 -6.62 -3.98 -12.62
C LYS A 63 -7.50 -5.23 -12.62
N LEU A 64 -6.99 -6.37 -12.17
CA LEU A 64 -7.77 -7.61 -12.05
C LEU A 64 -8.64 -7.63 -10.79
N HIS A 65 -8.39 -6.74 -9.83
CA HIS A 65 -9.10 -6.62 -8.56
C HIS A 65 -9.09 -7.89 -7.67
N ASP A 66 -8.32 -8.91 -8.05
CA ASP A 66 -8.08 -10.10 -7.25
C ASP A 66 -6.93 -9.84 -6.27
N ARG A 67 -7.29 -9.56 -5.02
CA ARG A 67 -6.34 -9.26 -3.94
C ARG A 67 -5.92 -10.49 -3.13
N SER A 68 -6.13 -11.70 -3.66
CA SER A 68 -5.65 -12.92 -3.04
C SER A 68 -4.12 -12.99 -2.99
N LEU A 69 -3.59 -13.84 -2.10
CA LEU A 69 -2.16 -14.11 -2.04
C LEU A 69 -1.68 -14.78 -3.34
N GLU A 70 -2.48 -15.68 -3.89
CA GLU A 70 -2.21 -16.40 -5.12
C GLU A 70 -2.06 -15.43 -6.30
N ALA A 71 -3.00 -14.50 -6.47
CA ALA A 71 -2.91 -13.47 -7.51
C ALA A 71 -1.66 -12.58 -7.35
N PHE A 72 -1.31 -12.22 -6.11
CA PHE A 72 -0.10 -11.44 -5.83
C PHE A 72 1.18 -12.20 -6.20
N LEU A 73 1.27 -13.49 -5.89
CA LEU A 73 2.43 -14.30 -6.24
C LEU A 73 2.59 -14.45 -7.75
N GLU A 74 1.49 -14.67 -8.48
CA GLU A 74 1.51 -14.71 -9.94
C GLU A 74 1.92 -13.36 -10.56
N ASP A 75 1.43 -12.26 -10.00
CA ASP A 75 1.84 -10.92 -10.40
C ASP A 75 3.35 -10.67 -10.21
N VAL A 76 3.90 -11.07 -9.07
CA VAL A 76 5.35 -10.99 -8.80
C VAL A 76 6.15 -11.84 -9.77
N LYS A 77 5.72 -13.08 -10.05
CA LYS A 77 6.40 -13.96 -11.01
C LYS A 77 6.48 -13.33 -12.40
N ARG A 78 5.37 -12.73 -12.88
CA ARG A 78 5.33 -12.04 -14.19
C ARG A 78 6.32 -10.87 -14.23
N ARG A 79 6.41 -10.07 -13.17
CA ARG A 79 7.35 -8.94 -13.06
C ARG A 79 8.82 -9.35 -13.07
N GLN A 80 9.16 -10.52 -12.51
CA GLN A 80 10.54 -11.01 -12.44
C GLN A 80 11.06 -11.60 -13.75
N GLN A 81 10.17 -11.87 -14.69
CA GLN A 81 10.47 -12.47 -16.00
C GLN A 81 10.56 -11.43 -17.13
N ALA A 82 10.26 -10.17 -16.82
CA ALA A 82 10.30 -9.01 -17.73
C ALA A 82 11.56 -8.17 -17.47
#